data_AF-A0A973PHN0-F1
#
_entry.id   AF-A0A973PHN0-F1
#
_cell.length_a   1.000
_cell.length_b   1.000
_cell.length_c   1.000
_cell.angle_alpha   90.00
_cell.angle_beta   90.00
_cell.angle_gamma   90.00
#
_symmetry.space_group_name_H-M   'P 1'
#
loop_
_entity.id
_entity.type
_entity.pdbx_description
1 polymer ?
#
loop_
_entity_poly.entity_id
_entity_poly.type
_entity_poly.pdbx_seq_one_letter_code
_entity_poly.pdbx_strand_id
1 'polypeptide(L)'
;GGSYLGMVRFGIETISSFEDRVSVVAALCERGHAGKMVLGHDSYCFNDRFDADVVRRRHPNYHLLHISRDVVPELRKRGVTGDQLHQMLVDNPRRIFR
;
A
#
# COMPACT_ATOMS: atom_id res chain seq x y z
N GLY A 1 18.99 -12.42 -4.65
CA GLY A 1 18.56 -11.66 -5.85
C GLY A 1 17.04 -11.65 -5.93
N GLY A 2 16.44 -10.85 -6.83
CA GLY A 2 14.98 -10.81 -7.05
C GLY A 2 14.39 -9.38 -7.01
N SER A 3 13.23 -9.23 -7.65
CA SER A 3 12.49 -7.97 -7.81
C SER A 3 11.78 -7.52 -6.52
N TYR A 4 11.29 -6.28 -6.53
CA TYR A 4 10.41 -5.74 -5.50
C TYR A 4 8.95 -5.82 -5.93
N LEU A 5 8.05 -6.03 -4.97
CA LEU A 5 6.62 -5.98 -5.17
C LEU A 5 6.06 -4.63 -4.69
N GLY A 6 5.38 -3.91 -5.58
CA GLY A 6 4.66 -2.69 -5.25
C GLY A 6 3.26 -2.99 -4.71
N MET A 7 3.05 -2.75 -3.42
CA MET A 7 1.77 -2.86 -2.73
C MET A 7 1.06 -1.50 -2.75
N VAL A 8 0.64 -1.09 -3.95
CA VAL A 8 0.37 0.33 -4.24
C VAL A 8 -1.09 0.70 -4.50
N ARG A 9 -2.03 -0.24 -4.63
CA ARG A 9 -3.42 0.06 -5.05
C ARG A 9 -4.47 0.02 -3.94
N PHE A 10 -4.09 0.40 -2.72
CA PHE A 10 -5.08 0.59 -1.66
C PHE A 10 -6.04 1.74 -2.05
N GLY A 11 -7.34 1.56 -1.79
CA GLY A 11 -8.39 2.50 -2.19
C GLY A 11 -9.09 2.21 -3.52
N ILE A 12 -8.60 1.26 -4.34
CA ILE A 12 -9.28 0.80 -5.57
C ILE A 12 -9.97 -0.55 -5.32
N GLU A 13 -11.07 -0.50 -4.58
CA GLU A 13 -11.79 -1.69 -4.10
C GLU A 13 -12.53 -2.46 -5.20
N THR A 14 -12.75 -1.86 -6.36
CA THR A 14 -13.32 -2.56 -7.53
C THR A 14 -12.40 -3.62 -8.13
N ILE A 15 -11.12 -3.65 -7.75
CA ILE A 15 -10.14 -4.66 -8.19
C ILE A 15 -9.96 -5.74 -7.12
N SER A 16 -9.83 -5.33 -5.85
CA SER A 16 -9.66 -6.21 -4.69
C SER A 16 -9.95 -5.41 -3.43
N SER A 17 -10.62 -6.04 -2.46
CA SER A 17 -11.05 -5.39 -1.23
C SER A 17 -9.86 -4.90 -0.39
N PHE A 18 -10.12 -3.96 0.52
CA PHE A 18 -9.13 -3.51 1.50
C PHE A 18 -8.60 -4.69 2.33
N GLU A 19 -9.52 -5.52 2.82
CA GLU A 19 -9.25 -6.69 3.66
C GLU A 19 -8.32 -7.71 2.99
N ASP A 20 -8.58 -8.05 1.72
CA ASP A 20 -7.73 -8.99 0.98
C ASP A 20 -6.32 -8.43 0.78
N ARG A 21 -6.20 -7.14 0.43
CA ARG A 21 -4.90 -6.50 0.21
C ARG A 21 -4.07 -6.46 1.48
N VAL A 22 -4.67 -6.09 2.60
CA VAL A 22 -4.00 -6.10 3.90
C VAL A 22 -3.60 -7.53 4.26
N SER A 23 -4.49 -8.51 4.06
CA SER A 23 -4.22 -9.93 4.35
C SER A 23 -3.01 -10.45 3.58
N VAL A 24 -2.90 -10.12 2.29
CA VAL A 24 -1.76 -10.51 1.45
C VAL A 24 -0.46 -9.88 1.95
N VAL A 25 -0.45 -8.58 2.28
CA VAL A 25 0.74 -7.93 2.83
C VAL A 25 1.16 -8.57 4.14
N ALA A 26 0.21 -8.79 5.06
CA ALA A 26 0.47 -9.40 6.36
C ALA A 26 1.05 -10.82 6.20
N ALA A 27 0.44 -11.66 5.37
CA ALA A 27 0.92 -13.02 5.10
C ALA A 27 2.32 -13.03 4.48
N LEU A 28 2.63 -12.09 3.58
CA LEU A 28 3.98 -11.97 3.03
C LEU A 28 5.00 -11.47 4.08
N CYS A 29 4.60 -10.58 4.98
CA CYS A 29 5.44 -10.15 6.10
C CYS A 29 5.74 -11.31 7.05
N GLU A 30 4.72 -12.10 7.43
CA GLU A 30 4.86 -13.31 8.25
C GLU A 30 5.85 -14.30 7.63
N ARG A 31 5.82 -14.45 6.31
CA ARG A 31 6.75 -15.30 5.53
C ARG A 31 8.15 -14.71 5.34
N GLY A 32 8.45 -13.56 5.96
CA GLY A 32 9.76 -12.92 5.88
C GLY A 32 10.04 -12.12 4.61
N HIS A 33 9.01 -11.75 3.83
CA HIS A 33 9.18 -11.04 2.56
C HIS A 33 9.09 -9.50 2.66
N ALA A 34 9.02 -8.93 3.88
CA ALA A 34 8.96 -7.48 4.07
C ALA A 34 10.09 -6.72 3.36
N GLY A 35 11.31 -7.26 3.36
CA GLY A 35 12.48 -6.69 2.65
C GLY A 35 12.40 -6.69 1.11
N LYS A 36 11.28 -7.15 0.54
CA LYS A 36 11.00 -7.18 -0.91
C LYS A 36 9.68 -6.53 -1.30
N MET A 37 9.04 -5.81 -0.38
CA MET A 37 7.78 -5.10 -0.64
C MET A 37 7.95 -3.59 -0.46
N VAL A 38 7.19 -2.79 -1.20
CA VAL A 38 7.06 -1.34 -1.01
C VAL A 38 5.59 -0.99 -0.89
N LEU A 39 5.22 -0.22 0.14
CA LEU A 39 3.87 0.32 0.30
C LEU A 39 3.77 1.68 -0.39
N GLY A 40 2.69 1.92 -1.12
CA GLY A 40 2.43 3.19 -1.78
C GLY A 40 0.96 3.37 -2.13
N HIS A 41 0.62 4.46 -2.80
CA HIS A 41 -0.77 4.87 -3.01
C HIS A 41 -1.30 4.63 -4.42
N ASP A 42 -0.41 4.64 -5.43
CA ASP A 42 -0.79 4.66 -6.87
C ASP A 42 -1.90 5.68 -7.16
N SER A 43 -1.99 6.74 -6.34
CA SER A 43 -2.99 7.79 -6.41
C SER A 43 -2.38 9.08 -6.95
N TYR A 44 -3.21 9.83 -7.66
CA TYR A 44 -2.82 11.08 -8.30
C TYR A 44 -3.51 12.27 -7.65
N CYS A 45 -2.82 13.41 -7.64
CA CYS A 45 -3.42 14.69 -7.24
C CYS A 45 -4.25 15.31 -8.37
N PHE A 46 -3.90 15.02 -9.62
CA PHE A 46 -4.56 15.53 -10.82
C PHE A 46 -4.56 14.47 -11.91
N ASN A 47 -5.64 14.42 -12.69
CA ASN A 47 -5.80 13.53 -13.84
C ASN A 47 -6.69 14.22 -14.88
N ASP A 48 -6.24 14.28 -16.12
CA ASP A 48 -6.92 14.94 -17.25
C ASP A 48 -7.84 14.00 -18.04
N ARG A 49 -7.82 12.70 -17.72
CA ARG A 49 -8.61 11.66 -18.38
C ARG A 49 -9.93 11.36 -17.67
N PHE A 50 -9.99 11.56 -16.35
CA PHE A 50 -11.14 11.17 -15.53
C PHE A 50 -11.70 12.36 -14.75
N ASP A 51 -13.03 12.44 -14.69
CA ASP A 51 -13.73 13.39 -13.83
C ASP A 51 -13.42 13.11 -12.35
N ALA A 52 -12.91 14.12 -11.65
CA ALA A 52 -12.45 14.01 -10.28
C ALA A 52 -13.56 13.65 -9.28
N ASP A 53 -14.79 14.14 -9.50
CA ASP A 53 -15.92 13.87 -8.62
C ASP A 53 -16.46 12.46 -8.82
N VAL A 54 -16.42 11.96 -10.06
CA VAL A 54 -16.71 10.55 -10.35
C VAL A 54 -15.70 9.64 -9.66
N VAL A 55 -14.39 9.93 -9.76
CA VAL A 55 -13.33 9.14 -9.11
C VAL A 55 -13.50 9.15 -7.60
N ARG A 56 -13.70 10.32 -6.98
CA ARG A 56 -13.87 10.44 -5.53
C ARG A 56 -15.10 9.67 -5.02
N ARG A 57 -16.21 9.70 -5.76
CA ARG A 57 -17.42 8.95 -5.40
C ARG A 57 -17.22 7.44 -5.54
N ARG A 58 -16.52 6.99 -6.59
CA ARG A 58 -16.32 5.56 -6.86
C ARG A 58 -15.22 4.94 -6.00
N HIS A 59 -14.23 5.73 -5.60
CA HIS A 59 -13.04 5.31 -4.86
C HIS A 59 -12.76 6.27 -3.70
N PRO A 60 -13.63 6.31 -2.67
CA PRO A 60 -13.53 7.29 -1.59
C PRO A 60 -12.21 7.19 -0.80
N ASN A 61 -11.59 6.01 -0.77
CA ASN A 61 -10.31 5.73 -0.10
C ASN A 61 -9.08 5.92 -1.02
N TYR A 62 -9.26 6.36 -2.26
CA TYR A 62 -8.17 6.59 -3.22
C TYR A 62 -7.53 7.97 -3.02
N HIS A 63 -6.83 8.15 -1.90
CA HIS A 63 -6.14 9.41 -1.54
C HIS A 63 -4.84 9.17 -0.75
N LEU A 64 -3.97 10.18 -0.71
CA LEU A 64 -2.61 10.11 -0.15
C LEU A 64 -2.52 9.93 1.38
N LEU A 65 -3.65 9.86 2.07
CA LEU A 65 -3.68 9.68 3.53
C LEU A 65 -4.08 8.25 3.93
N HIS A 66 -4.68 7.49 3.01
CA HIS A 66 -5.26 6.18 3.30
C HIS A 66 -4.21 5.16 3.79
N ILE A 67 -3.00 5.16 3.21
CA ILE A 67 -1.93 4.28 3.69
C ILE A 67 -1.58 4.57 5.14
N SER A 68 -1.35 5.85 5.46
CA SER A 68 -0.91 6.28 6.79
C SER A 68 -2.00 6.15 7.86
N ARG A 69 -3.26 6.42 7.50
CA ARG A 69 -4.38 6.49 8.45
C ARG A 69 -5.09 5.15 8.65
N ASP A 70 -5.09 4.29 7.64
CA ASP A 70 -5.92 3.08 7.65
C ASP A 70 -5.10 1.81 7.44
N VAL A 71 -4.27 1.75 6.38
CA VAL A 71 -3.51 0.54 6.04
C VAL A 71 -2.44 0.22 7.09
N VAL A 72 -1.61 1.19 7.48
CA VAL A 72 -0.55 0.97 8.46
C VAL A 72 -1.11 0.52 9.81
N PRO A 73 -2.13 1.20 10.39
CA PRO A 73 -2.76 0.71 11.62
C PRO A 73 -3.34 -0.69 11.49
N GLU A 74 -3.99 -1.02 10.37
CA GLU A 74 -4.58 -2.34 10.17
C GLU A 74 -3.51 -3.45 10.04
N LEU A 75 -2.42 -3.19 9.32
CA LEU A 75 -1.29 -4.13 9.25
C LEU A 75 -0.70 -4.41 10.63
N ARG A 76 -0.61 -3.39 11.50
CA ARG A 76 -0.16 -3.58 12.89
C ARG A 76 -1.09 -4.48 13.68
N LYS A 77 -2.42 -4.32 13.54
CA LYS A 77 -3.39 -5.21 14.20
C LYS A 77 -3.21 -6.67 13.78
N ARG A 78 -2.69 -6.92 12.58
CA ARG A 78 -2.40 -8.26 12.04
C ARG A 78 -0.98 -8.75 12.31
N GLY A 79 -0.27 -8.08 13.22
CA GLY A 79 1.05 -8.51 13.67
C GLY A 79 2.22 -8.08 12.78
N VAL A 80 2.01 -7.24 11.76
CA VAL A 80 3.12 -6.65 11.00
C VAL A 80 3.89 -5.70 11.91
N THR A 81 5.18 -5.96 12.08
CA THR A 81 6.01 -5.27 13.07
C THR A 81 6.40 -3.86 12.62
N GLY A 82 6.83 -3.02 13.56
CA GLY A 82 7.39 -1.70 13.26
C GLY A 82 8.56 -1.78 12.29
N ASP A 83 9.45 -2.76 12.46
CA ASP A 83 10.62 -2.97 11.60
C ASP A 83 10.22 -3.38 10.18
N GLN A 84 9.23 -4.26 10.03
CA GLN A 84 8.70 -4.64 8.70
C GLN A 84 8.05 -3.45 7.99
N LEU A 85 7.30 -2.63 8.72
CA LEU A 85 6.73 -1.39 8.17
C LEU A 85 7.82 -0.40 7.77
N HIS A 86 8.86 -0.23 8.60
CA HIS A 86 10.00 0.63 8.30
C HIS A 86 10.75 0.13 7.06
N GLN A 87 10.93 -1.19 6.93
CA GLN A 87 11.50 -1.78 5.72
C GLN A 87 10.69 -1.41 4.48
N MET A 88 9.37 -1.62 4.49
CA MET A 88 8.52 -1.38 3.32
C MET A 88 8.35 0.10 2.96
N LEU A 89 8.41 1.01 3.94
CA LEU A 89 8.17 2.44 3.74
C LEU A 89 9.45 3.27 3.59
N VAL A 90 10.59 2.80 4.11
CA VAL A 90 11.83 3.58 4.18
C VAL A 90 13.01 2.83 3.57
N ASP A 91 13.40 1.67 4.11
CA ASP A 91 14.65 1.03 3.69
C ASP A 91 14.58 0.47 2.26
N ASN A 92 13.46 -0.15 1.89
CA ASN A 92 13.29 -0.70 0.56
C ASN A 92 13.28 0.39 -0.51
N PRO A 93 12.45 1.46 -0.40
CA PRO A 93 12.55 2.61 -1.31
C PRO A 93 13.96 3.20 -1.36
N ARG A 94 14.60 3.42 -0.19
CA ARG A 94 15.97 3.93 -0.12
C ARG A 94 16.97 3.04 -0.84
N ARG A 95 16.76 1.73 -0.95
CA ARG A 95 17.64 0.81 -1.68
C ARG A 95 17.35 0.78 -3.18
N ILE A 96 16.08 0.94 -3.58
CA ILE A 96 15.65 0.93 -4.98
C ILE A 96 16.11 2.20 -5.70
N PHE A 97 16.01 3.36 -5.04
CA PHE A 97 16.26 4.67 -5.64
C PHE A 97 17.63 5.27 -5.27
N ARG A 98 18.62 4.43 -4.91
CA ARG A 98 20.01 4.91 -4.80
C ARG A 98 20.61 5.18 -6.16
#